data_AF-A0A9P8VVU5-F1
#
_entry.id   AF-A0A9P8VVU5-F1
#
_cell.length_a   1.000
_cell.length_b   1.000
_cell.length_c   1.000
_cell.angle_alpha   90.00
_cell.angle_beta   90.00
_cell.angle_gamma   90.00
#
_symmetry.space_group_name_H-M   'P 1'
#
loop_
_entity.id
_entity.type
_entity.pdbx_description
1 polymer ?
#
loop_
_entity_poly.entity_id
_entity_poly.type
_entity_poly.pdbx_seq_one_letter_code
_entity_poly.pdbx_strand_id
1 'polypeptide(L)'
;MTSTRTNLGPLTTEYKYPASCQIAVQSCDGCDVGWQAQTCSDNGSNAQGVQDNPECWPERANPSLTTKVALNGWGYYSPGLSCPEGYHSACSATGTGAAGFSFQFPLLKSETAVGCCPEGFRCKEGDAQTCYSLVTTGSFAAVMCSDGSSNDYGYVDVPKTVVSVVSESTATSVLGTVTIYAPLFQLNFQSSDLPSSSTAGTDSTEAHSTETQSAETSRASDQSDNDGGLSVGAKAGIGAGVGALALLIIGVAVFLFLRKRRGRTPPAELPSTPGKPPPQGLYSKPVNPSELESTTPRSELP
;
A
#
# COMPACT_ATOMS: atom_id res chain seq x y z
N MET A 1 5.15 -2.03 -10.97
CA MET A 1 6.43 -2.74 -11.20
C MET A 1 6.65 -3.73 -10.07
N THR A 2 6.95 -5.00 -10.39
CA THR A 2 7.25 -6.03 -9.38
C THR A 2 8.72 -5.99 -8.99
N SER A 3 9.04 -6.07 -7.70
CA SER A 3 10.40 -6.12 -7.17
C SER A 3 10.84 -7.56 -6.87
N THR A 4 12.16 -7.79 -6.86
CA THR A 4 12.73 -9.05 -6.36
C THR A 4 12.29 -9.29 -4.92
N ARG A 5 11.92 -10.53 -4.61
CA ARG A 5 11.49 -10.94 -3.27
C ARG A 5 12.60 -10.77 -2.24
N THR A 6 12.33 -9.97 -1.21
CA THR A 6 13.21 -9.77 -0.05
C THR A 6 12.43 -10.16 1.21
N ASN A 7 12.83 -11.25 1.87
CA ASN A 7 12.23 -11.65 3.14
C ASN A 7 12.86 -10.84 4.28
N LEU A 8 12.04 -10.09 5.00
CA LEU A 8 12.44 -9.29 6.15
C LEU A 8 12.50 -10.09 7.45
N GLY A 9 12.12 -11.37 7.45
CA GLY A 9 12.06 -12.22 8.63
C GLY A 9 10.61 -12.46 9.09
N PRO A 10 10.43 -13.18 10.21
CA PRO A 10 9.10 -13.45 10.75
C PRO A 10 8.49 -12.18 11.38
N LEU A 11 7.17 -12.05 11.26
CA LEU A 11 6.36 -11.12 12.06
C LEU A 11 5.16 -11.89 12.62
N THR A 12 5.43 -12.69 13.64
CA THR A 12 4.46 -13.62 14.24
C THR A 12 3.87 -13.11 15.55
N THR A 13 4.40 -12.02 16.09
CA THR A 13 3.92 -11.36 17.30
C THR A 13 3.56 -9.91 17.00
N GLU A 14 2.75 -9.32 17.86
CA GLU A 14 2.35 -7.92 17.72
C GLU A 14 3.56 -7.00 17.96
N TYR A 15 3.94 -6.24 16.92
CA TYR A 15 4.94 -5.19 17.01
C TYR A 15 4.25 -3.87 17.37
N LYS A 16 4.74 -3.20 18.41
CA LYS A 16 4.23 -1.89 18.82
C LYS A 16 4.77 -0.79 17.91
N TYR A 17 3.89 -0.20 17.10
CA TYR A 17 4.27 0.90 16.22
C TYR A 17 4.56 2.19 17.01
N PRO A 18 5.75 2.80 16.88
CA PRO A 18 6.07 4.00 17.65
C PRO A 18 5.19 5.20 17.25
N ALA A 19 4.73 5.97 18.24
CA ALA A 19 3.91 7.17 17.99
C ALA A 19 4.64 8.24 17.17
N SER A 20 5.97 8.34 17.29
CA SER A 20 6.79 9.24 16.47
C SER A 20 6.70 8.94 14.98
N CYS A 21 6.43 7.68 14.61
CA CYS A 21 6.31 7.26 13.21
C CYS A 21 5.00 7.72 12.56
N GLN A 22 4.04 8.22 13.35
CA GLN A 22 2.80 8.83 12.84
C GLN A 22 2.98 10.32 12.47
N ILE A 23 4.12 10.93 12.80
CA ILE A 23 4.42 12.30 12.41
C ILE A 23 4.72 12.32 10.91
N ALA A 24 4.01 13.16 10.17
CA ALA A 24 4.19 13.27 8.73
C ALA A 24 5.40 14.16 8.41
N VAL A 25 6.28 13.70 7.53
CA VAL A 25 7.25 14.57 6.87
C VAL A 25 6.57 15.21 5.67
N GLN A 26 6.37 16.53 5.68
CA GLN A 26 5.78 17.26 4.56
C GLN A 26 6.82 17.54 3.45
N SER A 27 6.36 17.52 2.20
CA SER A 27 7.23 17.82 1.06
C SER A 27 7.71 19.27 1.01
N CYS A 28 6.89 20.22 1.44
CA CYS A 28 7.18 21.65 1.52
C CYS A 28 6.11 22.35 2.37
N ASP A 29 6.34 23.58 2.81
CA ASP A 29 5.28 24.36 3.47
C ASP A 29 4.17 24.66 2.44
N GLY A 30 2.95 24.22 2.77
CA GLY A 30 1.79 24.35 1.89
C GLY A 30 1.67 23.29 0.79
N CYS A 31 2.55 22.30 0.75
CA CYS A 31 2.39 21.14 -0.14
C CYS A 31 1.23 20.24 0.33
N ASP A 32 0.55 19.60 -0.61
CA ASP A 32 -0.57 18.69 -0.40
C ASP A 32 -0.16 17.22 -0.25
N VAL A 33 1.13 16.97 0.02
CA VAL A 33 1.71 15.64 0.19
C VAL A 33 2.62 15.58 1.41
N GLY A 34 2.47 14.51 2.19
CA GLY A 34 3.40 14.14 3.26
C GLY A 34 3.52 12.63 3.46
N TRP A 35 4.49 12.21 4.25
CA TRP A 35 4.82 10.81 4.47
C TRP A 35 5.06 10.50 5.95
N GLN A 36 4.35 9.53 6.50
CA GLN A 36 4.62 8.95 7.82
C GLN A 36 5.75 7.92 7.74
N ALA A 37 6.31 7.59 8.91
CA ALA A 37 7.38 6.59 9.07
C ALA A 37 8.68 6.92 8.33
N GLN A 38 8.92 8.20 8.10
CA GLN A 38 10.11 8.68 7.38
C GLN A 38 11.07 9.38 8.33
N THR A 39 12.31 9.52 7.87
CA THR A 39 13.34 10.31 8.54
C THR A 39 14.02 11.23 7.53
N CYS A 40 14.64 12.29 8.03
CA CYS A 40 15.41 13.21 7.21
C CYS A 40 16.78 12.64 6.88
N SER A 41 17.29 12.99 5.71
CA SER A 41 18.60 12.62 5.22
C SER A 41 19.15 13.71 4.31
N ASP A 42 20.46 13.81 4.26
CA ASP A 42 21.23 14.69 3.38
C ASP A 42 21.60 13.98 2.06
N ASN A 43 21.00 12.82 1.80
CA ASN A 43 21.30 12.03 0.62
C ASN A 43 20.73 12.70 -0.64
N GLY A 44 21.49 12.73 -1.72
CA GLY A 44 21.10 13.39 -2.97
C GLY A 44 20.08 12.65 -3.84
N SER A 45 19.29 11.71 -3.29
CA SER A 45 18.38 10.85 -4.09
C SER A 45 16.99 11.45 -4.28
N ASN A 46 16.61 12.45 -3.48
CA ASN A 46 15.37 13.20 -3.65
C ASN A 46 15.54 14.64 -3.13
N ALA A 47 14.77 15.57 -3.70
CA ALA A 47 14.88 16.99 -3.36
C ALA A 47 14.37 17.33 -1.96
N GLN A 48 13.50 16.48 -1.40
CA GLN A 48 12.90 16.67 -0.09
C GLN A 48 13.82 16.21 1.05
N GLY A 49 14.90 15.47 0.78
CA GLY A 49 15.78 14.90 1.80
C GLY A 49 15.09 13.86 2.68
N VAL A 50 14.10 13.11 2.17
CA VAL A 50 13.29 12.17 2.94
C VAL A 50 13.64 10.72 2.58
N GLN A 51 13.74 9.85 3.57
CA GLN A 51 13.93 8.41 3.38
C GLN A 51 13.15 7.59 4.42
N ASP A 52 12.94 6.30 4.15
CA ASP A 52 12.27 5.40 5.10
C ASP A 52 13.04 5.35 6.43
N ASN A 53 12.32 5.45 7.56
CA ASN A 53 12.91 5.35 8.89
C ASN A 53 12.98 3.87 9.36
N PRO A 54 14.18 3.29 9.55
CA PRO A 54 14.35 1.91 10.05
C PRO A 54 13.67 1.63 11.39
N GLU A 55 13.56 2.64 12.25
CA GLU A 55 12.97 2.49 13.59
C GLU A 55 11.44 2.35 13.54
N CYS A 56 10.83 2.74 12.41
CA CYS A 56 9.40 2.65 12.18
C CYS A 56 8.96 1.33 11.51
N TRP A 57 9.87 0.36 11.44
CA TRP A 57 9.58 -0.96 10.89
C TRP A 57 9.75 -2.04 11.99
N PRO A 58 8.93 -3.10 11.95
CA PRO A 58 9.17 -4.29 12.76
C PRO A 58 10.58 -4.86 12.54
N GLU A 59 11.07 -5.65 13.48
CA GLU A 59 12.42 -6.24 13.43
C GLU A 59 12.71 -6.92 12.07
N ARG A 60 13.85 -6.58 11.46
CA ARG A 60 14.24 -7.09 10.14
C ARG A 60 15.44 -8.00 10.26
N ALA A 61 15.42 -9.11 9.53
CA ALA A 61 16.51 -10.07 9.43
C ALA A 61 17.84 -9.43 8.97
N ASN A 62 17.78 -8.37 8.16
CA ASN A 62 18.93 -7.54 7.82
C ASN A 62 18.64 -6.07 8.21
N PRO A 63 19.05 -5.64 9.41
CA PRO A 63 18.80 -4.27 9.88
C PRO A 63 19.57 -3.21 9.07
N SER A 64 20.65 -3.60 8.39
CA SER A 64 21.46 -2.71 7.53
C SER A 64 20.80 -2.42 6.18
N LEU A 65 19.69 -3.09 5.84
CA LEU A 65 18.92 -2.78 4.64
C LEU A 65 18.31 -1.38 4.79
N THR A 66 18.61 -0.49 3.86
CA THR A 66 18.07 0.87 3.83
C THR A 66 17.67 1.26 2.42
N THR A 67 16.76 2.22 2.31
CA THR A 67 16.41 2.92 1.07
C THR A 67 16.84 4.36 1.19
N LYS A 68 17.06 5.00 0.04
CA LYS A 68 17.47 6.41 -0.02
C LYS A 68 16.32 7.38 -0.29
N VAL A 69 15.11 6.86 -0.46
CA VAL A 69 13.88 7.63 -0.74
C VAL A 69 12.75 7.03 0.08
N ALA A 70 11.71 7.84 0.32
CA ALA A 70 10.52 7.42 1.04
C ALA A 70 9.72 6.35 0.29
N LEU A 71 9.15 5.41 1.04
CA LEU A 71 8.14 4.44 0.58
C LEU A 71 8.57 3.58 -0.61
N ASN A 72 9.87 3.29 -0.72
CA ASN A 72 10.36 2.44 -1.79
C ASN A 72 10.10 0.94 -1.51
N GLY A 73 9.72 0.62 -0.27
CA GLY A 73 9.49 -0.74 0.21
C GLY A 73 10.79 -1.53 0.42
N TRP A 74 10.84 -2.38 1.45
CA TRP A 74 12.04 -3.17 1.77
C TRP A 74 11.87 -4.66 1.52
N GLY A 75 10.65 -5.16 1.56
CA GLY A 75 10.38 -6.58 1.41
C GLY A 75 9.02 -6.96 1.96
N TYR A 76 8.90 -8.21 2.38
CA TYR A 76 7.74 -8.74 3.06
C TYR A 76 8.19 -9.53 4.29
N TYR A 77 7.32 -9.64 5.29
CA TYR A 77 7.53 -10.50 6.46
C TYR A 77 6.95 -11.88 6.21
N SER A 78 7.69 -12.94 6.55
CA SER A 78 7.22 -14.32 6.39
C SER A 78 7.90 -15.28 7.37
N PRO A 79 7.15 -16.08 8.14
CA PRO A 79 5.69 -16.00 8.28
C PRO A 79 5.27 -14.68 8.93
N GLY A 80 4.28 -14.00 8.34
CA GLY A 80 3.67 -12.78 8.87
C GLY A 80 2.22 -13.08 9.24
N LEU A 81 1.90 -13.06 10.53
CA LEU A 81 0.61 -13.57 11.03
C LEU A 81 -0.31 -12.47 11.57
N SER A 82 0.26 -11.34 12.01
CA SER A 82 -0.49 -10.27 12.65
C SER A 82 0.06 -8.92 12.21
N CYS A 83 -0.83 -7.97 11.89
CA CYS A 83 -0.44 -6.58 11.67
C CYS A 83 0.12 -5.97 12.97
N PRO A 84 1.02 -4.98 12.88
CA PRO A 84 1.44 -4.19 14.04
C PRO A 84 0.28 -3.56 14.82
N GLU A 85 0.52 -3.23 16.08
CA GLU A 85 -0.42 -2.45 16.90
C GLU A 85 -0.67 -1.09 16.23
N GLY A 86 -1.94 -0.69 16.11
CA GLY A 86 -2.35 0.54 15.41
C GLY A 86 -2.41 0.42 13.88
N TYR A 87 -2.27 -0.81 13.37
CA TYR A 87 -2.49 -1.15 11.96
C TYR A 87 -3.64 -2.14 11.82
N HIS A 88 -4.31 -2.11 10.66
CA HIS A 88 -5.32 -3.09 10.27
C HIS A 88 -4.98 -3.73 8.94
N SER A 89 -5.55 -4.91 8.70
CA SER A 89 -5.51 -5.60 7.40
C SER A 89 -6.34 -4.82 6.37
N ALA A 90 -5.67 -4.07 5.50
CA ALA A 90 -6.32 -3.14 4.57
C ALA A 90 -6.55 -3.73 3.17
N CYS A 91 -5.73 -4.70 2.77
CA CYS A 91 -5.85 -5.39 1.49
C CYS A 91 -5.21 -6.78 1.53
N SER A 92 -5.55 -7.64 0.57
CA SER A 92 -5.02 -9.00 0.50
C SER A 92 -4.95 -9.54 -0.92
N ALA A 93 -4.11 -10.55 -1.11
CA ALA A 93 -4.05 -11.38 -2.31
C ALA A 93 -3.62 -12.80 -1.95
N THR A 94 -3.97 -13.78 -2.77
CA THR A 94 -3.56 -15.17 -2.60
C THR A 94 -3.05 -15.73 -3.92
N GLY A 95 -1.89 -16.38 -3.86
CA GLY A 95 -1.26 -16.98 -5.02
C GLY A 95 -0.80 -15.96 -6.07
N THR A 96 -0.51 -16.47 -7.26
CA THR A 96 -0.07 -15.68 -8.42
C THR A 96 -1.24 -15.22 -9.30
N GLY A 97 -2.46 -15.24 -8.78
CA GLY A 97 -3.67 -14.90 -9.54
C GLY A 97 -3.88 -13.40 -9.69
N ALA A 98 -4.64 -12.98 -10.71
CA ALA A 98 -5.00 -11.58 -10.95
C ALA A 98 -6.11 -11.05 -10.02
N ALA A 99 -6.49 -11.81 -8.98
CA ALA A 99 -7.54 -11.45 -8.04
C ALA A 99 -6.92 -10.94 -6.73
N GLY A 100 -7.24 -9.71 -6.35
CA GLY A 100 -6.76 -9.08 -5.12
C GLY A 100 -5.81 -7.91 -5.38
N PHE A 101 -5.15 -7.45 -4.32
CA PHE A 101 -4.22 -6.33 -4.35
C PHE A 101 -2.90 -6.70 -5.05
N SER A 102 -2.39 -5.80 -5.90
CA SER A 102 -1.12 -6.01 -6.60
C SER A 102 0.06 -5.59 -5.74
N PHE A 103 0.58 -6.53 -4.94
CA PHE A 103 1.76 -6.30 -4.11
C PHE A 103 3.04 -6.05 -4.93
N GLN A 104 3.90 -5.17 -4.41
CA GLN A 104 5.23 -4.90 -4.98
C GLN A 104 6.12 -6.15 -4.98
N PHE A 105 6.12 -6.93 -3.88
CA PHE A 105 6.86 -8.18 -3.80
C PHE A 105 5.91 -9.34 -4.14
N PRO A 106 6.18 -10.08 -5.23
CA PRO A 106 5.24 -11.05 -5.78
C PRO A 106 5.04 -12.22 -4.82
N LEU A 107 3.84 -12.80 -4.79
CA LEU A 107 3.49 -13.96 -3.99
C LEU A 107 3.89 -15.28 -4.68
N LEU A 108 4.13 -16.34 -3.90
CA LEU A 108 4.19 -17.70 -4.41
C LEU A 108 2.77 -18.29 -4.53
N LYS A 109 2.63 -19.37 -5.30
CA LYS A 109 1.34 -20.00 -5.61
C LYS A 109 0.49 -20.37 -4.37
N SER A 110 1.14 -20.79 -3.28
CA SER A 110 0.49 -21.22 -2.03
C SER A 110 0.47 -20.16 -0.93
N GLU A 111 0.99 -18.96 -1.19
CA GLU A 111 1.03 -17.88 -0.20
C GLU A 111 -0.25 -17.05 -0.22
N THR A 112 -0.64 -16.60 0.96
CA THR A 112 -1.54 -15.47 1.14
C THR A 112 -0.72 -14.29 1.63
N ALA A 113 -0.96 -13.11 1.06
CA ALA A 113 -0.39 -11.86 1.54
C ALA A 113 -1.49 -10.91 2.04
N VAL A 114 -1.19 -10.24 3.15
CA VAL A 114 -1.99 -9.16 3.71
C VAL A 114 -1.15 -7.90 3.72
N GLY A 115 -1.73 -6.79 3.29
CA GLY A 115 -1.17 -5.46 3.42
C GLY A 115 -1.71 -4.77 4.66
N CYS A 116 -0.85 -4.51 5.63
CA CYS A 116 -1.18 -3.78 6.84
C CYS A 116 -0.98 -2.28 6.61
N CYS A 117 -2.01 -1.49 6.91
CA CYS A 117 -1.94 -0.03 6.91
C CYS A 117 -2.26 0.55 8.29
N PRO A 118 -1.74 1.75 8.63
CA PRO A 118 -2.14 2.43 9.85
C PRO A 118 -3.67 2.63 9.89
N GLU A 119 -4.23 2.74 11.09
CA GLU A 119 -5.65 3.09 11.24
C GLU A 119 -6.01 4.36 10.45
N GLY A 120 -7.13 4.31 9.71
CA GLY A 120 -7.58 5.41 8.84
C GLY A 120 -6.87 5.53 7.48
N PHE A 121 -5.94 4.62 7.16
CA PHE A 121 -5.29 4.55 5.85
C PHE A 121 -5.84 3.39 5.01
N ARG A 122 -5.63 3.46 3.70
CA ARG A 122 -6.03 2.43 2.72
C ARG A 122 -4.85 2.03 1.85
N CYS A 123 -4.85 0.80 1.33
CA CYS A 123 -3.83 0.39 0.37
C CYS A 123 -3.92 1.24 -0.91
N LYS A 124 -2.77 1.69 -1.40
CA LYS A 124 -2.65 2.42 -2.67
C LYS A 124 -2.39 1.44 -3.81
N GLU A 125 -3.27 1.45 -4.80
CA GLU A 125 -3.06 0.69 -6.04
C GLU A 125 -1.98 1.34 -6.93
N GLY A 126 -1.30 0.51 -7.73
CA GLY A 126 -0.60 0.99 -8.92
C GLY A 126 0.85 1.45 -8.78
N ASP A 127 1.50 1.37 -7.61
CA ASP A 127 2.95 1.09 -7.43
C ASP A 127 3.42 1.37 -5.99
N ALA A 128 4.39 0.54 -5.55
CA ALA A 128 4.99 0.41 -4.21
C ALA A 128 4.05 -0.08 -3.09
N GLN A 129 4.62 -0.69 -2.05
CA GLN A 129 3.91 -1.01 -0.81
C GLN A 129 3.60 0.25 -0.02
N THR A 130 2.54 0.94 -0.43
CA THR A 130 2.16 2.23 0.15
C THR A 130 0.71 2.19 0.64
N CYS A 131 0.50 2.76 1.82
CA CYS A 131 -0.79 3.14 2.35
C CYS A 131 -0.99 4.63 2.11
N TYR A 132 -2.24 5.08 1.99
CA TYR A 132 -2.57 6.50 1.90
C TYR A 132 -3.83 6.85 2.68
N SER A 133 -3.90 8.09 3.14
CA SER A 133 -5.10 8.72 3.69
C SER A 133 -5.24 10.14 3.15
N LEU A 134 -6.47 10.67 3.16
CA LEU A 134 -6.78 12.02 2.70
C LEU A 134 -7.26 12.84 3.89
N VAL A 135 -6.50 13.87 4.24
CA VAL A 135 -6.86 14.83 5.28
C VAL A 135 -7.52 16.03 4.61
N THR A 136 -8.81 16.22 4.84
CA THR A 136 -9.60 17.33 4.27
C THR A 136 -10.05 18.34 5.32
N THR A 137 -9.99 17.97 6.60
CA THR A 137 -10.37 18.82 7.74
C THR A 137 -9.54 18.44 8.97
N GLY A 138 -9.34 19.40 9.89
CA GLY A 138 -8.63 19.18 11.15
C GLY A 138 -7.14 19.51 11.08
N SER A 139 -6.35 18.93 11.97
CA SER A 139 -4.91 19.19 12.05
C SER A 139 -4.13 17.89 12.22
N PHE A 140 -2.92 17.82 11.67
CA PHE A 140 -2.02 16.69 11.87
C PHE A 140 -0.60 17.15 12.20
N ALA A 141 0.12 16.33 12.98
CA ALA A 141 1.49 16.60 13.36
C ALA A 141 2.42 16.40 12.16
N ALA A 142 3.29 17.38 11.91
CA ALA A 142 4.23 17.34 10.81
C ALA A 142 5.58 17.96 11.13
N VAL A 143 6.58 17.52 10.37
CA VAL A 143 7.91 18.11 10.24
C VAL A 143 8.23 18.27 8.75
N MET A 144 9.30 18.99 8.44
CA MET A 144 9.90 19.09 7.11
C MET A 144 11.38 18.80 7.23
N CYS A 145 11.99 18.26 6.18
CA CYS A 145 13.42 18.01 6.16
C CYS A 145 14.19 19.19 5.54
N SER A 146 15.34 19.51 6.12
CA SER A 146 16.35 20.42 5.58
C SER A 146 17.73 19.90 5.99
N ASP A 147 18.61 19.70 5.00
CA ASP A 147 20.02 19.35 5.23
C ASP A 147 20.23 18.16 6.20
N GLY A 148 19.45 17.09 6.00
CA GLY A 148 19.54 15.88 6.81
C GLY A 148 18.90 15.93 8.20
N SER A 149 18.31 17.07 8.58
CA SER A 149 17.60 17.24 9.85
C SER A 149 16.14 17.61 9.62
N SER A 150 15.28 17.31 10.59
CA SER A 150 13.92 17.86 10.60
C SER A 150 13.94 19.28 11.17
N ASN A 151 13.14 20.18 10.60
CA ASN A 151 12.83 21.48 11.22
C ASN A 151 11.86 21.32 12.41
N ASP A 152 11.43 22.45 12.98
CA ASP A 152 10.56 22.48 14.15
C ASP A 152 9.25 21.70 13.91
N TYR A 153 9.01 20.73 14.78
CA TYR A 153 7.75 20.00 14.89
C TYR A 153 6.57 20.97 15.04
N GLY A 154 5.54 20.76 14.24
CA GLY A 154 4.35 21.59 14.25
C GLY A 154 3.09 20.83 13.86
N TYR A 155 1.98 21.57 13.81
CA TYR A 155 0.70 21.07 13.33
C TYR A 155 0.35 21.80 12.04
N VAL A 156 -0.18 21.04 11.08
CA VAL A 156 -0.70 21.57 9.82
C VAL A 156 -2.21 21.48 9.87
N ASP A 157 -2.87 22.63 9.84
CA ASP A 157 -4.32 22.73 9.73
C ASP A 157 -4.78 22.54 8.28
N VAL A 158 -5.93 21.90 8.12
CA VAL A 158 -6.64 21.76 6.85
C VAL A 158 -8.11 22.10 7.06
N PRO A 159 -8.70 23.01 6.27
CA PRO A 159 -8.03 23.81 5.23
C PRO A 159 -7.14 24.93 5.81
N LYS A 160 -6.01 25.22 5.15
CA LYS A 160 -5.10 26.34 5.51
C LYS A 160 -4.93 27.30 4.33
N THR A 161 -4.97 28.60 4.61
CA THR A 161 -4.58 29.63 3.64
C THR A 161 -3.05 29.71 3.59
N VAL A 162 -2.49 29.46 2.42
CA VAL A 162 -1.05 29.52 2.15
C VAL A 162 -0.75 30.79 1.38
N VAL A 163 0.19 31.59 1.89
CA VAL A 163 0.63 32.83 1.25
C VAL A 163 2.04 32.59 0.72
N SER A 164 2.20 32.70 -0.60
CA SER A 164 3.49 32.58 -1.26
C SER A 164 3.95 33.95 -1.74
N VAL A 165 5.15 34.35 -1.35
CA VAL A 165 5.77 35.61 -1.78
C VAL A 165 6.90 35.27 -2.75
N VAL A 166 6.76 35.66 -4.01
CA VAL A 166 7.80 35.50 -5.03
C VAL A 166 8.04 36.84 -5.70
N SER A 167 9.26 37.36 -5.56
CA SER A 167 9.71 38.60 -6.20
C SER A 167 8.71 39.75 -6.09
N GLU A 168 8.32 40.12 -4.86
CA GLU A 168 7.35 41.18 -4.53
C GLU A 168 5.88 40.92 -4.95
N SER A 169 5.58 39.81 -5.62
CA SER A 169 4.20 39.37 -5.82
C SER A 169 3.74 38.46 -4.69
N THR A 170 2.53 38.69 -4.19
CA THR A 170 1.89 37.86 -3.17
C THR A 170 0.78 37.05 -3.82
N ALA A 171 0.89 35.73 -3.79
CA ALA A 171 -0.16 34.81 -4.21
C ALA A 171 -0.75 34.13 -2.98
N THR A 172 -2.07 33.98 -2.95
CA THR A 172 -2.78 33.25 -1.89
C THR A 172 -3.42 32.01 -2.48
N SER A 173 -3.19 30.87 -1.84
CA SER A 173 -3.79 29.58 -2.18
C SER A 173 -4.44 28.95 -0.95
N VAL A 174 -5.30 27.96 -1.15
CA VAL A 174 -5.93 27.18 -0.07
C VAL A 174 -5.47 25.74 -0.17
N LEU A 175 -4.81 25.26 0.88
CA LEU A 175 -4.50 23.86 1.09
C LEU A 175 -5.77 23.16 1.59
N GLY A 176 -6.57 22.60 0.67
CA GLY A 176 -7.87 22.02 0.99
C GLY A 176 -7.85 20.52 1.32
N THR A 177 -6.90 19.79 0.75
CA THR A 177 -6.73 18.36 0.98
C THR A 177 -5.24 18.07 1.03
N VAL A 178 -4.80 17.26 1.99
CA VAL A 178 -3.44 16.73 2.05
C VAL A 178 -3.51 15.21 1.95
N THR A 179 -2.73 14.63 1.04
CA THR A 179 -2.52 13.19 0.96
C THR A 179 -1.35 12.80 1.86
N ILE A 180 -1.62 11.99 2.87
CA ILE A 180 -0.58 11.42 3.73
C ILE A 180 -0.35 9.99 3.29
N TYR A 181 0.89 9.66 2.97
CA TYR A 181 1.31 8.30 2.67
C TYR A 181 2.00 7.66 3.87
N ALA A 182 1.96 6.33 3.97
CA ALA A 182 2.65 5.56 4.99
C ALA A 182 3.15 4.22 4.40
N PRO A 183 4.14 3.56 5.00
CA PRO A 183 4.55 2.23 4.57
C PRO A 183 3.41 1.23 4.74
N LEU A 184 3.25 0.37 3.74
CA LEU A 184 2.43 -0.83 3.85
C LEU A 184 3.33 -1.99 4.25
N PHE A 185 3.00 -2.69 5.32
CA PHE A 185 3.71 -3.92 5.67
C PHE A 185 3.02 -5.11 5.01
N GLN A 186 3.73 -5.81 4.12
CA GLN A 186 3.22 -7.05 3.53
C GLN A 186 3.59 -8.23 4.40
N LEU A 187 2.57 -8.96 4.83
CA LEU A 187 2.69 -10.18 5.62
C LEU A 187 2.33 -11.37 4.74
N ASN A 188 3.29 -12.26 4.51
CA ASN A 188 3.08 -13.49 3.77
C ASN A 188 3.00 -14.68 4.72
N PHE A 189 2.01 -15.53 4.53
CA PHE A 189 1.86 -16.78 5.26
C PHE A 189 1.24 -17.87 4.37
N GLN A 190 1.44 -19.12 4.79
CA GLN A 190 0.80 -20.30 4.25
C GLN A 190 -0.04 -20.98 5.33
N SER A 191 -0.91 -21.91 4.94
CA SER A 191 -1.75 -22.64 5.90
C SER A 191 -0.96 -23.40 6.97
N SER A 192 0.27 -23.82 6.67
CA SER A 192 1.17 -24.50 7.62
C SER A 192 1.73 -23.57 8.69
N ASP A 193 1.71 -22.25 8.47
CA ASP A 193 2.24 -21.25 9.39
C ASP A 193 1.21 -20.86 10.46
N LEU A 194 -0.06 -21.20 10.22
CA LEU A 194 -1.14 -20.93 11.15
C LEU A 194 -1.10 -21.97 12.29
N PRO A 195 -1.35 -21.56 13.54
CA PRO A 195 -1.46 -22.49 14.63
C PRO A 195 -2.55 -23.53 14.32
N SER A 196 -2.20 -24.81 14.40
CA SER A 196 -3.18 -25.89 14.26
C SER A 196 -4.27 -25.70 15.30
N SER A 197 -5.53 -25.56 14.87
CA SER A 197 -6.67 -25.67 15.76
C SER A 197 -6.64 -27.06 16.40
N SER A 198 -6.10 -27.17 17.61
CA SER A 198 -6.15 -28.39 18.40
C SER A 198 -7.62 -28.65 18.70
N THR A 199 -8.24 -29.54 17.94
CA THR A 199 -9.46 -30.20 18.38
C THR A 199 -8.97 -31.13 19.48
N ALA A 200 -9.27 -30.80 20.74
CA ALA A 200 -8.91 -31.65 21.88
C ALA A 200 -9.49 -33.04 21.64
N GLY A 201 -8.66 -33.96 21.15
CA GLY A 201 -8.98 -35.37 21.04
C GLY A 201 -9.12 -35.91 22.46
N THR A 202 -10.33 -36.32 22.81
CA THR A 202 -10.60 -37.12 24.00
C THR A 202 -9.85 -38.44 23.87
N ASP A 203 -8.61 -38.48 24.36
CA ASP A 203 -7.89 -39.73 24.55
C ASP A 203 -8.52 -40.45 25.75
N SER A 204 -9.29 -41.49 25.44
CA SER A 204 -9.72 -42.47 26.43
C SER A 204 -8.58 -43.45 26.63
N THR A 205 -7.93 -43.43 27.79
CA THR A 205 -7.06 -44.53 28.22
C THR A 205 -7.43 -44.96 29.63
N GLU A 206 -7.77 -46.24 29.72
CA GLU A 206 -8.26 -46.95 30.89
C GLU A 206 -7.18 -47.09 31.99
N ALA A 207 -7.61 -46.81 33.21
CA ALA A 207 -7.34 -47.48 34.48
C ALA A 207 -5.96 -48.12 34.79
N HIS A 208 -5.31 -47.56 35.83
CA HIS A 208 -4.79 -48.40 36.92
C HIS A 208 -4.97 -47.68 38.28
N SER A 209 -5.64 -48.36 39.21
CA SER A 209 -5.92 -47.94 40.58
C SER A 209 -4.69 -48.06 41.48
N THR A 210 -4.54 -47.22 42.51
CA THR A 210 -4.51 -47.61 43.95
C THR A 210 -4.62 -46.35 44.83
N GLU A 211 -5.30 -46.52 45.96
CA GLU A 211 -5.88 -45.57 46.92
C GLU A 211 -4.91 -44.62 47.67
N THR A 212 -5.41 -43.48 48.15
CA THR A 212 -5.50 -43.16 49.58
C THR A 212 -6.53 -42.04 49.83
N GLN A 213 -7.35 -42.22 50.87
CA GLN A 213 -8.47 -41.40 51.33
C GLN A 213 -8.09 -39.97 51.76
N SER A 214 -8.96 -39.00 51.48
CA SER A 214 -9.58 -38.15 52.52
C SER A 214 -10.79 -37.41 51.94
N ALA A 215 -11.90 -37.48 52.68
CA ALA A 215 -13.17 -36.85 52.37
C ALA A 215 -13.20 -35.40 52.90
N GLU A 216 -13.84 -34.49 52.15
CA GLU A 216 -14.90 -33.63 52.67
C GLU A 216 -15.67 -32.92 51.54
N THR A 217 -16.87 -32.49 51.88
CA THR A 217 -18.09 -32.44 51.05
C THR A 217 -18.32 -31.12 50.31
N SER A 218 -18.65 -31.26 49.02
CA SER A 218 -19.57 -30.51 48.13
C SER A 218 -19.83 -29.00 48.30
N ARG A 219 -19.76 -28.28 47.16
CA ARG A 219 -20.88 -27.53 46.55
C ARG A 219 -20.61 -27.23 45.06
N ALA A 220 -21.62 -27.47 44.24
CA ALA A 220 -21.65 -27.34 42.79
C ALA A 220 -22.21 -25.99 42.31
N SER A 221 -22.12 -25.77 40.99
CA SER A 221 -22.70 -24.73 40.08
C SER A 221 -21.66 -23.72 39.57
N ASP A 222 -21.47 -23.42 38.29
CA ASP A 222 -22.07 -23.85 37.02
C ASP A 222 -21.07 -23.54 35.90
N GLN A 223 -21.06 -24.38 34.88
CA GLN A 223 -20.24 -24.28 33.68
C GLN A 223 -21.03 -23.48 32.62
N SER A 224 -20.42 -22.47 32.01
CA SER A 224 -20.96 -21.80 30.83
C SER A 224 -19.88 -21.63 29.77
N ASP A 225 -19.64 -22.71 29.02
CA ASP A 225 -18.92 -22.68 27.76
C ASP A 225 -19.89 -22.19 26.67
N ASN A 226 -19.67 -20.98 26.17
CA ASN A 226 -20.42 -20.38 25.06
C ASN A 226 -19.78 -20.78 23.72
N ASP A 227 -20.20 -21.90 23.13
CA ASP A 227 -19.92 -22.23 21.73
C ASP A 227 -21.07 -21.73 20.83
N GLY A 228 -20.89 -20.55 20.26
CA GLY A 228 -21.79 -19.93 19.29
C GLY A 228 -21.61 -20.51 17.88
N GLY A 229 -22.06 -21.74 17.64
CA GLY A 229 -22.18 -22.33 16.30
C GLY A 229 -23.57 -22.12 15.69
N LEU A 230 -23.67 -21.35 14.61
CA LEU A 230 -24.93 -21.07 13.91
C LEU A 230 -25.66 -22.36 13.49
N SER A 231 -26.92 -22.48 13.92
CA SER A 231 -27.83 -23.60 13.65
C SER A 231 -27.90 -23.96 12.17
N VAL A 232 -28.03 -25.25 11.88
CA VAL A 232 -28.16 -25.85 10.54
C VAL A 232 -29.21 -25.14 9.67
N GLY A 233 -30.26 -24.56 10.29
CA GLY A 233 -31.27 -23.76 9.60
C GLY A 233 -30.73 -22.48 8.93
N ALA A 234 -29.70 -21.84 9.49
CA ALA A 234 -29.09 -20.63 8.92
C ALA A 234 -28.22 -20.93 7.69
N LYS A 235 -27.56 -22.10 7.66
CA LYS A 235 -26.74 -22.55 6.52
C LYS A 235 -27.60 -22.96 5.32
N ALA A 236 -28.80 -23.50 5.54
CA ALA A 236 -29.72 -23.89 4.47
C ALA A 236 -30.36 -22.68 3.75
N GLY A 237 -30.55 -21.54 4.44
CA GLY A 237 -31.17 -20.34 3.85
C GLY A 237 -30.29 -19.59 2.84
N ILE A 238 -28.97 -19.62 2.99
CA ILE A 238 -28.04 -18.83 2.15
C ILE A 238 -27.84 -19.48 0.77
N GLY A 239 -27.99 -20.81 0.65
CA GLY A 239 -27.81 -21.54 -0.61
C GLY A 239 -28.88 -21.27 -1.67
N ALA A 240 -30.14 -21.02 -1.26
CA ALA A 240 -31.25 -20.84 -2.20
C ALA A 240 -31.37 -19.40 -2.75
N GLY A 241 -30.88 -18.40 -2.00
CA GLY A 241 -31.04 -16.98 -2.38
C GLY A 241 -30.07 -16.50 -3.47
N VAL A 242 -28.83 -16.99 -3.48
CA VAL A 242 -27.77 -16.50 -4.39
C VAL A 242 -28.01 -16.95 -5.83
N GLY A 243 -28.60 -18.13 -6.04
CA GLY A 243 -28.85 -18.67 -7.37
C GLY A 243 -29.84 -17.83 -8.19
N ALA A 244 -30.93 -17.36 -7.57
CA ALA A 244 -31.93 -16.56 -8.26
C ALA A 244 -31.41 -15.14 -8.58
N LEU A 245 -30.65 -14.53 -7.66
CA LEU A 245 -30.13 -13.17 -7.84
C LEU A 245 -29.03 -13.12 -8.93
N ALA A 246 -28.14 -14.12 -8.96
CA ALA A 246 -27.08 -14.21 -9.97
C ALA A 246 -27.63 -14.36 -11.39
N LEU A 247 -28.66 -15.21 -11.58
CA LEU A 247 -29.30 -15.39 -12.88
C LEU A 247 -30.00 -14.11 -13.37
N LEU A 248 -30.60 -13.35 -12.46
CA LEU A 248 -31.27 -12.09 -12.78
C LEU A 248 -30.26 -11.01 -13.22
N ILE A 249 -29.13 -10.88 -12.52
CA ILE A 249 -28.07 -9.93 -12.85
C ILE A 249 -27.44 -10.27 -14.22
N ILE A 250 -27.17 -11.55 -14.49
CA ILE A 250 -26.62 -11.98 -15.78
C ILE A 250 -27.61 -11.70 -16.91
N GLY A 251 -28.90 -11.96 -16.71
CA GLY A 251 -29.95 -11.66 -17.69
C GLY A 251 -30.01 -10.17 -18.05
N VAL A 252 -29.95 -9.28 -17.05
CA VAL A 252 -29.95 -7.83 -17.26
C VAL A 252 -28.69 -7.36 -17.99
N ALA A 253 -27.52 -7.88 -17.62
CA ALA A 253 -26.26 -7.52 -18.26
C ALA A 253 -26.24 -7.89 -19.77
N VAL A 254 -26.71 -9.09 -20.12
CA VAL A 254 -26.81 -9.55 -21.52
C VAL A 254 -27.81 -8.69 -22.30
N PHE A 255 -28.96 -8.37 -21.71
CA PHE A 255 -29.97 -7.53 -22.36
C PHE A 255 -29.45 -6.12 -22.68
N LEU A 256 -28.76 -5.47 -21.73
CA LEU A 256 -28.18 -4.14 -21.92
C LEU A 256 -27.06 -4.15 -22.98
N PHE A 257 -26.24 -5.20 -23.02
CA PHE A 257 -25.20 -5.34 -24.03
C PHE A 257 -25.77 -5.48 -25.45
N LEU A 258 -26.83 -6.29 -25.61
CA LEU A 258 -27.51 -6.46 -26.89
C LEU A 258 -28.24 -5.18 -27.35
N ARG A 259 -28.83 -4.43 -26.41
CA ARG A 259 -29.45 -3.12 -26.70
C ARG A 259 -28.42 -2.09 -27.17
N LYS A 260 -27.24 -2.04 -26.55
CA LYS A 260 -26.16 -1.13 -26.94
C LYS A 260 -25.61 -1.45 -28.33
N ARG A 261 -25.60 -2.73 -28.72
CA ARG A 261 -25.13 -3.16 -30.05
C ARG A 261 -26.12 -2.82 -31.17
N ARG A 262 -27.42 -2.74 -30.88
CA ARG A 262 -28.47 -2.39 -31.88
C ARG A 262 -28.63 -0.88 -32.12
N GLY A 263 -27.93 -0.02 -31.38
CA GLY A 263 -28.00 1.44 -31.51
C GLY A 263 -26.88 2.11 -32.31
N ARG A 264 -26.08 1.36 -33.07
CA ARG A 264 -25.03 1.93 -33.93
C ARG A 264 -25.56 2.16 -35.34
N THR A 265 -26.13 3.34 -35.57
CA THR A 265 -26.27 3.90 -36.92
C THR A 265 -24.86 4.07 -37.52
N PRO A 266 -24.61 3.64 -38.77
CA PRO A 266 -23.31 3.87 -39.42
C PRO A 266 -23.01 5.38 -39.53
N PRO A 267 -21.76 5.83 -39.36
CA PRO A 267 -21.40 7.23 -39.47
C PRO A 267 -21.71 7.78 -40.86
N ALA A 268 -22.42 8.92 -40.89
CA ALA A 268 -22.59 9.71 -42.10
C ALA A 268 -21.23 10.25 -42.57
N GLU A 269 -20.93 10.08 -43.85
CA GLU A 269 -19.87 10.81 -44.57
C GLU A 269 -20.10 12.32 -44.43
N LEU A 270 -19.06 13.06 -44.04
CA LEU A 270 -19.03 14.51 -44.13
C LEU A 270 -18.45 14.92 -45.51
N PRO A 271 -19.06 15.89 -46.21
CA PRO A 271 -18.60 16.34 -47.52
C PRO A 271 -17.31 17.16 -47.43
N SER A 272 -16.41 16.88 -48.37
CA SER A 272 -15.15 17.56 -48.63
C SER A 272 -15.35 19.02 -49.05
N THR A 273 -14.67 19.94 -48.35
CA THR A 273 -14.56 21.35 -48.77
C THR A 273 -13.21 21.56 -49.49
N PRO A 274 -13.15 22.24 -50.65
CA PRO A 274 -11.91 22.45 -51.41
C PRO A 274 -11.16 23.74 -51.01
N GLY A 275 -9.83 23.64 -50.90
CA GLY A 275 -8.91 24.70 -51.36
C GLY A 275 -8.24 25.60 -50.31
N LYS A 276 -6.98 25.27 -49.95
CA LYS A 276 -5.89 26.26 -49.80
C LYS A 276 -4.51 25.59 -49.99
N PRO A 277 -3.61 26.11 -50.84
CA PRO A 277 -2.30 25.49 -51.07
C PRO A 277 -1.30 25.79 -49.94
N PRO A 278 -0.36 24.87 -49.64
CA PRO A 278 0.67 25.06 -48.62
C PRO A 278 1.84 25.93 -49.13
N PRO A 279 2.49 26.71 -48.24
CA PRO A 279 3.69 27.47 -48.60
C PRO A 279 4.88 26.53 -48.82
N GLN A 280 5.62 26.78 -49.90
CA GLN A 280 6.84 26.07 -50.28
C GLN A 280 8.05 26.56 -49.47
N GLY A 281 8.93 25.62 -49.13
CA GLY A 281 10.37 25.88 -49.02
C GLY A 281 10.99 25.76 -47.63
N LEU A 282 11.59 24.59 -47.35
CA LEU A 282 13.04 24.45 -47.14
C LEU A 282 13.35 22.97 -46.89
N TYR A 283 13.84 22.32 -47.94
CA TYR A 283 14.27 20.92 -47.98
C TYR A 283 15.67 20.83 -47.35
N SER A 284 15.77 20.30 -46.14
CA SER A 284 17.06 19.96 -45.52
C SER A 284 17.49 18.57 -46.00
N LYS A 285 18.57 18.50 -46.78
CA LYS A 285 19.23 17.24 -47.17
C LYS A 285 19.79 16.53 -45.93
N PRO A 286 19.68 15.20 -45.82
CA PRO A 286 20.37 14.45 -44.77
C PRO A 286 21.88 14.37 -45.06
N VAL A 287 22.68 14.77 -44.06
CA VAL A 287 24.15 14.70 -44.07
C VAL A 287 24.59 13.30 -43.63
N ASN A 288 25.46 12.69 -44.42
CA ASN A 288 26.12 11.42 -44.15
C ASN A 288 27.45 11.70 -43.42
N PRO A 289 27.77 11.05 -42.28
CA PRO A 289 29.00 11.31 -41.55
C PRO A 289 30.12 10.36 -41.98
N SER A 290 31.12 10.85 -42.72
CA SER A 290 32.43 10.20 -42.84
C SER A 290 33.51 11.23 -43.23
N GLU A 291 34.66 11.14 -42.56
CA GLU A 291 35.93 11.85 -42.82
C GLU A 291 35.92 13.37 -42.48
N LEU A 292 36.90 14.02 -41.85
CA LEU A 292 38.29 13.69 -41.55
C LEU A 292 38.89 14.76 -40.61
N GLU A 293 39.87 14.34 -39.80
CA GLU A 293 41.05 15.07 -39.31
C GLU A 293 40.94 16.28 -38.34
N SER A 294 41.43 16.03 -37.14
CA SER A 294 41.89 16.99 -36.14
C SER A 294 43.36 17.33 -36.39
N THR A 295 43.62 18.55 -36.86
CA THR A 295 44.97 19.13 -36.96
C THR A 295 45.29 19.94 -35.69
N THR A 296 46.28 19.45 -34.94
CA THR A 296 46.96 20.14 -33.83
C THR A 296 47.71 21.39 -34.31
N PRO A 297 47.87 22.41 -33.45
CA PRO A 297 49.12 23.17 -33.48
C PRO A 297 49.80 23.24 -32.10
N ARG A 298 51.14 23.21 -32.17
CA ARG A 298 52.08 23.24 -31.06
C ARG A 298 52.92 24.54 -31.13
N SER A 299 53.18 25.10 -29.94
CA SER A 299 54.44 25.75 -29.50
C SER A 299 54.73 27.26 -29.69
N GLU A 300 55.04 27.85 -28.52
CA GLU A 300 56.20 28.72 -28.14
C GLU A 300 56.05 30.26 -28.03
N LEU A 301 56.20 30.72 -26.78
CA LEU A 301 57.05 31.80 -26.18
C LEU A 301 57.40 33.08 -26.98
N PRO A 302 57.51 34.22 -26.26
CA PRO A 302 58.71 34.59 -25.47
C PRO A 302 58.47 34.89 -23.99
#